data_AF-A0A9X9XFY3-F1
#
_entry.id   AF-A0A9X9XFY3-F1
#
_cell.length_a   1.000
_cell.length_b   1.000
_cell.length_c   1.000
_cell.angle_alpha   90.00
_cell.angle_beta   90.00
_cell.angle_gamma   90.00
#
_symmetry.space_group_name_H-M   'P 1'
#
loop_
_entity.id
_entity.type
_entity.pdbx_description
1 polymer ?
#
loop_
_entity_poly.entity_id
_entity_poly.type
_entity_poly.pdbx_seq_one_letter_code
_entity_poly.pdbx_strand_id
1 'polypeptide(L)'
;MAHAADVHAGHGAAVHAPVAQEVGQQHPIRLYLVVWIWLFVLSTFSYLVDFFHLQGLLRWSLILAFMMLKAGLIVAVFMHMKWERLALGYAILVPPVAVLIFVAIMVLEADNTLLSRLQFFSRAPG
;
A
#
# COMPACT_ATOMS: atom_id res chain seq x y z
N MET A 1 -53.14 -37.14 50.92
CA MET A 1 -51.89 -36.37 50.66
C MET A 1 -50.84 -37.40 50.29
N ALA A 2 -50.72 -37.71 48.99
CA ALA A 2 -49.58 -37.35 48.13
C ALA A 2 -48.30 -38.07 48.60
N HIS A 3 -47.68 -38.99 47.85
CA HIS A 3 -47.36 -38.95 46.43
C HIS A 3 -47.35 -40.34 45.81
N ALA A 4 -47.93 -40.42 44.60
CA ALA A 4 -47.97 -41.59 43.73
C ALA A 4 -46.61 -41.84 43.05
N ALA A 5 -46.46 -43.11 42.65
CA ALA A 5 -45.43 -43.66 41.79
C ALA A 5 -45.30 -42.91 40.45
N ASP A 6 -44.11 -42.93 39.85
CA ASP A 6 -43.83 -43.82 38.71
C ASP A 6 -42.44 -43.54 38.12
N VAL A 7 -41.70 -44.62 37.97
CA VAL A 7 -40.43 -44.71 37.24
C VAL A 7 -40.78 -45.15 35.80
N HIS A 8 -40.00 -44.66 34.82
CA HIS A 8 -39.90 -45.04 33.40
C HIS A 8 -40.60 -44.17 32.35
N ALA A 9 -39.81 -43.32 31.69
CA ALA A 9 -39.69 -43.16 30.23
C ALA A 9 -38.68 -42.02 29.98
N GLY A 10 -37.65 -42.08 29.14
CA GLY A 10 -37.11 -43.07 28.23
C GLY A 10 -35.86 -42.39 27.63
N HIS A 11 -34.82 -43.18 27.38
CA HIS A 11 -33.63 -42.73 26.66
C HIS A 11 -33.98 -42.30 25.23
N GLY A 12 -33.30 -41.25 24.75
CA GLY A 12 -32.89 -41.15 23.34
C GLY A 12 -33.68 -40.21 22.45
N ALA A 13 -33.12 -39.02 22.23
CA ALA A 13 -33.06 -38.41 20.90
C ALA A 13 -31.96 -37.35 20.89
N ALA A 14 -30.79 -37.71 20.37
CA ALA A 14 -29.84 -36.74 19.89
C ALA A 14 -30.50 -35.89 18.81
N VAL A 15 -30.50 -34.56 18.97
CA VAL A 15 -30.55 -33.64 17.84
C VAL A 15 -29.44 -32.63 18.02
N HIS A 16 -28.40 -32.84 17.24
CA HIS A 16 -27.35 -31.89 16.94
C HIS A 16 -27.94 -30.51 16.60
N ALA A 17 -27.45 -29.48 17.27
CA ALA A 17 -27.34 -28.16 16.65
C ALA A 17 -25.96 -27.60 17.01
N PRO A 18 -24.95 -27.76 16.12
CA PRO A 18 -23.73 -27.00 16.26
C PRO A 18 -24.09 -25.59 15.81
N VAL A 19 -24.47 -24.72 16.74
CA VAL A 19 -24.40 -23.28 16.44
C VAL A 19 -22.99 -22.84 16.76
N ALA A 20 -22.09 -23.24 15.87
CA ALA A 20 -20.87 -22.50 15.61
C ALA A 20 -21.29 -21.07 15.24
N GLN A 21 -21.47 -20.23 16.25
CA GLN A 21 -21.44 -18.80 16.07
C GLN A 21 -19.96 -18.46 15.91
N GLU A 22 -19.47 -18.60 14.67
CA GLU A 22 -18.27 -17.90 14.23
C GLU A 22 -18.53 -16.39 14.39
N VAL A 23 -18.20 -15.88 15.58
CA VAL A 23 -18.24 -14.45 15.88
C VAL A 23 -17.11 -13.79 15.08
N GLY A 24 -17.44 -13.44 13.84
CA GLY A 24 -16.90 -12.28 13.14
C GLY A 24 -15.37 -12.20 13.03
N GLN A 25 -14.73 -13.21 12.44
CA GLN A 25 -13.40 -13.03 11.87
C GLN A 25 -13.54 -12.01 10.71
N GLN A 26 -13.29 -10.75 11.04
CA GLN A 26 -13.37 -9.57 10.18
C GLN A 26 -12.55 -9.80 8.92
N HIS A 27 -13.23 -10.21 7.83
CA HIS A 27 -12.69 -10.92 6.66
C HIS A 27 -11.39 -10.30 6.10
N PRO A 28 -10.20 -10.81 6.48
CA PRO A 28 -8.91 -10.34 5.96
C PRO A 28 -8.74 -10.74 4.49
N ILE A 29 -9.38 -11.84 4.08
CA ILE A 29 -9.35 -12.39 2.72
C ILE A 29 -9.83 -11.38 1.67
N ARG A 30 -10.88 -10.61 1.97
CA ARG A 30 -11.39 -9.60 1.02
C ARG A 30 -10.39 -8.46 0.84
N LEU A 31 -9.69 -8.07 1.92
CA LEU A 31 -8.64 -7.06 1.88
C LEU A 31 -7.47 -7.53 1.00
N TYR A 32 -6.98 -8.75 1.22
CA TYR A 32 -5.89 -9.31 0.40
C TYR A 32 -6.26 -9.42 -1.09
N LEU A 33 -7.48 -9.82 -1.43
CA LEU A 33 -7.95 -9.87 -2.82
C LEU A 33 -8.01 -8.49 -3.47
N VAL A 34 -8.54 -7.48 -2.78
CA VAL A 34 -8.58 -6.09 -3.30
C VAL A 34 -7.17 -5.57 -3.57
N VAL A 35 -6.23 -5.86 -2.66
CA VAL A 35 -4.84 -5.41 -2.75
C VAL A 35 -4.13 -6.12 -3.88
N TRP A 36 -4.37 -7.42 -4.02
CA TRP A 36 -3.84 -8.22 -5.11
C TRP A 36 -4.28 -7.66 -6.46
N ILE A 37 -5.56 -7.30 -6.61
CA ILE A 37 -6.07 -6.65 -7.83
C ILE A 37 -5.42 -5.27 -8.03
N TRP A 38 -5.35 -4.44 -6.98
CA TRP A 38 -4.72 -3.12 -7.08
C TRP A 38 -3.23 -3.19 -7.47
N LEU A 39 -2.47 -4.13 -6.90
CA LEU A 39 -1.08 -4.37 -7.25
C LEU A 39 -0.96 -4.87 -8.69
N PHE A 40 -1.84 -5.76 -9.13
CA PHE A 40 -1.87 -6.23 -10.51
C PHE A 40 -2.11 -5.09 -11.51
N VAL A 41 -3.10 -4.23 -11.23
CA VAL A 41 -3.39 -3.05 -12.05
C VAL A 41 -2.20 -2.10 -12.07
N LEU A 42 -1.58 -1.80 -10.91
CA LEU A 42 -0.37 -0.98 -10.84
C LEU A 42 0.79 -1.56 -11.64
N SER A 43 1.04 -2.87 -11.53
CA SER A 43 2.09 -3.56 -12.28
C SER A 43 1.82 -3.50 -13.79
N THR A 44 0.56 -3.63 -14.20
CA THR A 44 0.15 -3.49 -15.61
C THR A 44 0.37 -2.07 -16.11
N PHE A 45 0.00 -1.05 -15.34
CA PHE A 45 0.28 0.35 -15.68
C PHE A 45 1.77 0.67 -15.73
N SER A 46 2.56 0.12 -14.79
CA SER A 46 4.01 0.25 -14.80
C SER A 46 4.63 -0.37 -16.06
N TYR A 47 4.08 -1.49 -16.53
CA TYR A 47 4.51 -2.13 -17.77
C TYR A 47 4.09 -1.33 -19.01
N LEU A 48 2.86 -0.80 -19.06
CA LEU A 48 2.40 0.06 -20.14
C LEU A 48 3.28 1.30 -20.30
N VAL A 49 3.65 1.91 -19.19
CA VAL A 49 4.56 3.05 -19.20
C VAL A 49 5.93 2.70 -19.78
N ASP A 50 6.49 1.55 -19.40
CA ASP A 50 7.76 1.10 -19.94
C ASP A 50 7.63 0.73 -21.44
N PHE A 51 6.45 0.26 -21.86
CA PHE A 51 6.10 0.02 -23.27
C PHE A 51 6.05 1.30 -24.12
N PHE A 52 5.62 2.43 -23.54
CA PHE A 52 5.63 3.73 -24.24
C PHE A 52 7.04 4.30 -24.46
N HIS A 53 8.11 3.63 -24.00
CA HIS A 53 9.52 3.97 -24.24
C HIS A 53 9.82 5.46 -24.11
N LEU A 54 9.22 6.10 -23.12
CA LEU A 54 9.37 7.53 -22.88
C LEU A 54 10.85 7.83 -22.59
N GLN A 55 11.47 8.71 -23.37
CA GLN A 55 12.90 9.03 -23.27
C GLN A 55 13.14 10.22 -22.32
N GLY A 56 14.29 10.22 -21.64
CA GLY A 56 14.72 11.33 -20.77
C GLY A 56 14.10 11.31 -19.37
N LEU A 57 13.84 12.50 -18.82
CA LEU A 57 13.33 12.73 -17.45
C LEU A 57 11.99 12.03 -17.18
N LEU A 58 11.17 11.85 -18.22
CA LEU A 58 9.86 11.24 -18.12
C LEU A 58 9.94 9.76 -17.72
N ARG A 59 11.02 9.04 -18.07
CA ARG A 59 11.22 7.65 -17.64
C ARG A 59 11.53 7.56 -16.14
N TRP A 60 12.40 8.45 -15.69
CA TRP A 60 12.85 8.50 -14.30
C TRP A 60 11.70 8.83 -13.36
N SER A 61 10.91 9.85 -13.68
CA SER A 61 9.76 10.25 -12.86
C SER A 61 8.70 9.15 -12.76
N LEU A 62 8.46 8.43 -13.85
CA LEU A 62 7.42 7.40 -13.91
C LEU A 62 7.82 6.11 -13.19
N ILE A 63 9.09 5.70 -13.30
CA ILE A 63 9.65 4.59 -12.49
C ILE A 63 9.54 4.91 -11.00
N LEU A 64 9.97 6.12 -10.59
CA LEU A 64 9.87 6.59 -9.21
C LEU A 64 8.40 6.66 -8.74
N ALA A 65 7.50 7.16 -9.59
CA ALA A 65 6.08 7.24 -9.29
C ALA A 65 5.47 5.85 -9.06
N PHE A 66 5.70 4.86 -9.95
CA PHE A 66 5.21 3.50 -9.74
C PHE A 66 5.86 2.80 -8.55
N MET A 67 7.14 3.08 -8.27
CA MET A 67 7.80 2.59 -7.06
C MET A 67 7.12 3.11 -5.79
N MET A 68 6.85 4.42 -5.72
CA MET A 68 6.13 5.03 -4.60
C MET A 68 4.70 4.53 -4.50
N LEU A 69 3.99 4.41 -5.63
CA LEU A 69 2.58 4.01 -5.65
C LEU A 69 2.42 2.55 -5.16
N LYS A 70 3.28 1.62 -5.63
CA LYS A 70 3.22 0.23 -5.17
C LYS A 70 3.65 0.09 -3.71
N ALA A 71 4.70 0.80 -3.30
CA ALA A 71 5.18 0.74 -1.92
C ALA A 71 4.19 1.38 -0.94
N GLY A 72 3.61 2.52 -1.32
CA GLY A 72 2.57 3.22 -0.56
C GLY A 72 1.30 2.40 -0.44
N LEU A 73 0.89 1.68 -1.49
CA LEU A 73 -0.27 0.78 -1.44
C LEU A 73 -0.01 -0.41 -0.49
N ILE A 74 1.19 -0.99 -0.53
CA ILE A 74 1.61 -2.05 0.40
C ILE A 74 1.62 -1.53 1.84
N VAL A 75 2.21 -0.36 2.09
CA VAL A 75 2.26 0.26 3.42
C VAL A 75 0.86 0.61 3.91
N ALA A 76 0.04 1.30 3.12
CA ALA A 76 -1.33 1.63 3.50
C ALA A 76 -2.12 0.36 3.88
N VAL A 77 -1.98 -0.73 3.14
CA VAL A 77 -2.76 -1.95 3.37
C VAL A 77 -2.23 -2.78 4.54
N PHE A 78 -0.93 -3.07 4.57
CA PHE A 78 -0.31 -3.89 5.61
C PHE A 78 -0.11 -3.13 6.92
N MET A 79 -0.34 -1.81 6.91
CA MET A 79 -0.07 -0.94 8.05
C MET A 79 -1.27 -0.15 8.55
N HIS A 80 -2.41 -0.14 7.84
CA HIS A 80 -3.67 0.43 8.34
C HIS A 80 -4.25 -0.30 9.56
N MET A 81 -3.78 -1.50 9.89
CA MET A 81 -4.03 -2.13 11.19
C MET A 81 -2.91 -1.84 12.19
N LYS A 82 -3.30 -1.13 13.26
CA LYS A 82 -2.59 -0.89 14.53
C LYS A 82 -1.75 0.39 14.59
N TRP A 83 -2.33 1.34 15.30
CA TRP A 83 -1.86 2.68 15.65
C TRP A 83 -0.51 2.74 16.41
N GLU A 84 0.11 1.60 16.77
CA GLU A 84 1.51 1.53 17.27
C GLU A 84 2.56 1.37 16.15
N ARG A 85 2.16 0.96 14.93
CA ARG A 85 3.10 0.69 13.81
C ARG A 85 3.23 1.84 12.81
N LEU A 86 2.44 2.91 12.94
CA LEU A 86 2.57 4.09 12.07
C LEU A 86 3.96 4.72 12.13
N ALA A 87 4.60 4.69 13.30
CA ALA A 87 5.98 5.17 13.47
C ALA A 87 7.00 4.36 12.65
N LEU A 88 6.83 3.03 12.56
CA LEU A 88 7.68 2.16 11.71
C LEU A 88 7.42 2.40 10.23
N GLY A 89 6.19 2.72 9.85
CA GLY A 89 5.82 3.06 8.48
C GLY A 89 6.43 4.35 8.02
N TYR A 90 6.28 5.38 8.85
CA TYR A 90 6.96 6.65 8.66
C TYR A 90 8.48 6.46 8.64
N ALA A 91 9.08 5.65 9.51
CA ALA A 91 10.52 5.39 9.48
C ALA A 91 11.02 4.77 8.16
N ILE A 92 10.19 4.00 7.44
CA ILE A 92 10.54 3.40 6.14
C ILE A 92 10.16 4.31 4.97
N LEU A 93 9.09 5.11 5.09
CA LEU A 93 8.60 6.00 4.03
C LEU A 93 9.31 7.36 4.03
N VAL A 94 9.73 7.85 5.19
CA VAL A 94 10.45 9.12 5.34
C VAL A 94 11.78 9.13 4.59
N PRO A 95 12.65 8.09 4.63
CA PRO A 95 13.90 8.10 3.87
C PRO A 95 13.68 8.23 2.35
N PRO A 96 12.78 7.45 1.70
CA PRO A 96 12.43 7.66 0.29
C PRO A 96 11.89 9.05 -0.02
N VAL A 97 11.00 9.58 0.82
CA VAL A 97 10.41 10.92 0.61
C VAL A 97 11.44 12.02 0.79
N ALA A 98 12.33 11.92 1.78
CA ALA A 98 13.42 12.86 1.99
C ALA A 98 14.39 12.88 0.79
N VAL A 99 14.73 11.71 0.25
CA VAL A 99 15.54 11.61 -0.98
C VAL A 99 14.82 12.24 -2.17
N LEU A 100 13.51 12.05 -2.32
CA LEU A 100 12.74 12.71 -3.37
C LEU A 100 12.76 14.24 -3.26
N ILE A 101 12.59 14.77 -2.04
CA ILE A 101 12.66 16.22 -1.79
C ILE A 101 14.06 16.74 -2.11
N PHE A 102 15.11 16.03 -1.68
CA PHE A 102 16.49 16.39 -1.97
C PHE A 102 16.77 16.43 -3.48
N VAL A 103 16.36 15.40 -4.21
CA VAL A 103 16.49 15.34 -5.67
C VAL A 103 15.70 16.46 -6.34
N ALA A 104 14.48 16.74 -5.90
CA ALA A 104 13.66 17.82 -6.45
C ALA A 104 14.35 19.19 -6.29
N ILE A 105 14.90 19.47 -5.10
CA ILE A 105 15.66 20.71 -4.86
C ILE A 105 16.93 20.76 -5.71
N MET A 106 17.65 19.64 -5.85
CA MET A 106 18.86 19.56 -6.66
C MET A 106 18.60 19.78 -8.15
N VAL A 107 17.45 19.33 -8.67
CA VAL A 107 17.03 19.60 -10.05
C VAL A 107 16.77 21.10 -10.25
N LEU A 108 16.05 21.75 -9.32
CA LEU A 108 15.80 23.20 -9.40
C LEU A 108 17.11 24.01 -9.36
N GLU A 109 18.07 23.62 -8.52
CA GLU A 109 19.41 24.24 -8.49
C GLU A 109 20.25 23.98 -9.75
N ALA A 110 20.11 22.79 -10.36
CA ALA A 110 20.78 22.48 -11.61
C ALA A 110 20.34 23.41 -12.74
N ASP A 111 19.05 23.74 -12.82
CA ASP A 111 18.51 24.69 -13.79
C ASP A 111 19.05 26.11 -13.56
N ASN A 112 19.12 26.56 -12.31
CA ASN A 112 19.72 27.86 -11.95
C ASN A 112 21.21 27.94 -12.31
N THR A 113 21.95 26.85 -12.13
CA THR A 113 23.37 26.76 -12.49
C THR A 113 23.55 26.78 -14.01
N LEU A 114 22.69 26.11 -14.76
CA LEU A 114 22.72 26.08 -16.22
C LEU A 114 22.41 27.47 -16.81
N LEU A 115 21.38 28.14 -16.29
CA LEU A 115 21.03 29.53 -16.68
C LEU A 115 22.16 30.50 -16.40
N SER A 116 22.77 30.41 -15.22
CA SER A 116 23.89 31.29 -14.84
C SER A 116 25.10 31.07 -15.75
N ARG A 117 25.41 29.80 -16.12
CA ARG A 117 26.49 29.48 -17.08
C ARG A 117 26.20 30.04 -18.47
N LEU A 118 24.98 29.89 -18.98
CA LEU A 118 24.59 30.45 -20.27
C LEU A 118 24.63 31.99 -20.28
N GLN A 119 24.17 32.63 -19.21
CA GLN A 119 24.25 34.09 -19.06
C GLN A 119 25.70 34.58 -19.03
N PHE A 120 26.60 33.87 -18.33
CA PHE A 120 28.03 34.22 -18.27
C PHE A 120 28.72 34.02 -19.64
N PHE A 121 28.44 32.91 -20.33
CA PHE A 121 28.96 32.67 -21.70
C PHE A 121 28.36 33.64 -22.73
N SER A 122 27.09 34.05 -22.59
CA SER A 122 26.45 35.03 -23.48
C SER A 122 26.92 36.47 -23.26
N ARG A 123 27.53 36.75 -22.10
CA ARG A 123 28.00 38.09 -21.71
C ARG A 123 29.52 38.26 -21.83
N ALA A 124 30.24 37.21 -22.25
CA ALA A 124 31.66 37.29 -22.61
C ALA A 124 31.78 37.69 -24.10
N PRO A 125 32.12 38.95 -24.42
CA PRO A 125 32.40 39.35 -25.79
C PRO A 125 33.85 38.96 -26.13
N GLY A 126 34.07 38.41 -27.32
CA GLY A 126 35.32 38.61 -28.04
C GLY A 126 35.34 39.99 -28.65
#